data_AF-A0A928V8L8-F1
#
_entry.id   AF-A0A928V8L8-F1
#
_cell.length_a   1.000
_cell.length_b   1.000
_cell.length_c   1.000
_cell.angle_alpha   90.00
_cell.angle_beta   90.00
_cell.angle_gamma   90.00
#
_symmetry.space_group_name_H-M   'P 1'
#
loop_
_entity.id
_entity.type
_entity.pdbx_description
1 polymer ?
#
loop_
_entity_poly.entity_id
_entity_poly.type
_entity_poly.pdbx_seq_one_letter_code
_entity_poly.pdbx_strand_id
1 'polypeptide(L)'
;MELQELFNGIIVRGLSGELSEFFSTNLFTFGGKQFSIGSVVEILIQVVIVSIIANLTKQLLKQRVFPGFGLNVGTRESLSTIASYVITVIGLFIVVETSGINLSSLAVFAGAIGIGFGIGLQNIT
;
A
#
# COMPACT_ATOMS: atom_id res chain seq x y z
N MET A 1 23.43 40.36 2.01
CA MET A 1 22.88 39.24 1.21
C MET A 1 23.51 37.91 1.65
N GLU A 2 24.85 37.83 1.77
CA GLU A 2 25.58 36.62 2.23
C GLU A 2 25.23 36.13 3.65
N LEU A 3 25.06 37.04 4.61
CA LEU A 3 24.73 36.65 6.01
C LEU A 3 23.37 35.97 6.15
N GLN A 4 22.42 36.21 5.24
CA GLN A 4 21.09 35.60 5.26
C GLN A 4 21.13 34.16 4.73
N GLU A 5 21.96 33.89 3.71
CA GLU A 5 22.17 32.54 3.19
C GLU A 5 22.93 31.64 4.18
N LEU A 6 23.91 32.20 4.90
CA LEU A 6 24.62 31.45 5.94
C LEU A 6 23.70 31.08 7.11
N PHE A 7 22.82 31.99 7.52
CA PHE A 7 21.84 31.71 8.57
C PHE A 7 20.83 30.65 8.14
N ASN A 8 20.30 30.75 6.91
CA ASN A 8 19.39 29.73 6.37
C ASN A 8 20.07 28.38 6.22
N GLY A 9 21.33 28.35 5.76
CA GLY A 9 22.10 27.12 5.63
C GLY A 9 22.35 26.43 6.97
N ILE A 10 22.64 27.18 8.04
CA ILE A 10 22.87 26.63 9.39
C ILE A 10 21.55 26.17 10.02
N ILE A 11 20.48 26.97 9.93
CA ILE A 11 19.19 26.64 10.51
C ILE A 11 18.55 25.45 9.79
N VAL A 12 18.53 25.41 8.46
CA VAL A 12 17.94 24.30 7.70
C VAL A 12 18.72 23.01 7.90
N ARG A 13 20.06 23.08 7.98
CA ARG A 13 20.90 21.89 8.27
C ARG A 13 20.78 21.42 9.71
N GLY A 14 20.65 22.34 10.67
CA GLY A 14 20.43 22.02 12.08
C GLY A 14 19.08 21.37 12.33
N LEU A 15 17.99 21.99 11.83
CA LEU A 15 16.64 21.43 11.92
C LEU A 15 16.48 20.10 11.20
N SER A 16 17.06 19.95 10.00
CA SER A 16 17.00 18.66 9.29
C SER A 16 17.81 17.56 9.99
N GLY A 17 18.94 17.92 10.63
CA GLY A 17 19.73 17.01 11.46
C GLY A 17 18.95 16.48 12.67
N GLU A 18 18.37 17.37 13.48
CA GLU A 18 17.59 17.00 14.66
C GLU A 18 16.34 16.18 14.28
N LEU A 19 15.62 16.58 13.22
CA LEU A 19 14.48 15.81 12.73
C LEU A 19 14.89 14.41 12.26
N SER A 20 16.05 14.27 11.60
CA SER A 20 16.54 12.95 11.16
C SER A 20 16.91 12.02 12.33
N GLU A 21 17.43 12.56 13.44
CA GLU A 21 17.69 11.80 14.67
C GLU A 21 16.39 11.36 15.35
N PHE A 22 15.39 12.25 15.43
CA PHE A 22 14.06 11.90 15.93
C PHE A 22 13.40 10.81 15.07
N PHE A 23 13.50 10.90 13.74
CA PHE A 23 12.96 9.88 12.82
C PHE A 23 13.71 8.54 12.87
N SER A 24 14.98 8.54 13.33
CA SER A 24 15.82 7.36 13.48
C SER A 24 15.75 6.74 14.88
N THR A 25 15.00 7.36 15.80
CA THR A 25 14.79 6.81 17.14
C THR A 25 13.96 5.53 17.04
N ASN A 26 14.51 4.44 17.56
CA ASN A 26 13.92 3.11 17.51
C ASN A 26 12.64 3.06 18.36
N LEU A 27 11.53 2.64 17.75
CA LEU A 27 10.25 2.44 18.44
C LEU A 27 10.11 0.99 18.90
N PHE A 28 10.35 0.03 18.01
CA PHE A 28 10.23 -1.40 18.31
C PHE A 28 11.01 -2.25 17.30
N THR A 29 11.33 -3.49 17.68
CA THR A 29 11.92 -4.49 16.77
C THR A 29 10.88 -5.54 16.43
N PHE A 30 10.71 -5.82 15.13
CA PHE A 30 9.77 -6.84 14.66
C PHE A 30 10.40 -7.61 13.49
N GLY A 31 10.41 -8.95 13.58
CA GLY A 31 10.98 -9.80 12.53
C GLY A 31 12.48 -9.60 12.27
N GLY A 32 13.24 -9.07 13.24
CA GLY A 32 14.67 -8.78 13.09
C GLY A 32 15.00 -7.41 12.46
N LYS A 33 13.99 -6.63 12.08
CA LYS A 33 14.15 -5.26 11.58
C LYS A 33 13.74 -4.24 12.65
N GLN A 34 14.49 -3.15 12.73
CA GLN A 34 14.19 -2.03 13.62
C GLN A 34 13.14 -1.13 12.95
N PHE A 35 12.01 -0.94 13.61
CA PHE A 35 10.98 0.02 13.19
C PHE A 35 11.20 1.33 13.95
N SER A 36 11.44 2.38 13.18
CA SER A 36 11.53 3.76 13.67
C SER A 36 10.27 4.55 13.30
N ILE A 37 10.13 5.78 13.80
CA ILE A 37 9.05 6.69 13.38
C ILE A 37 9.07 6.88 11.86
N GLY A 38 10.25 6.91 11.24
CA GLY A 38 10.41 7.03 9.78
C GLY A 38 9.77 5.88 9.02
N SER A 39 9.94 4.64 9.50
CA SER A 39 9.33 3.46 8.89
C SER A 39 7.80 3.48 8.92
N VAL A 40 7.21 4.00 10.00
CA VAL A 40 5.75 4.15 10.10
C VAL A 40 5.23 5.15 9.08
N VAL A 41 5.91 6.29 8.92
CA VAL A 41 5.54 7.30 7.92
C VAL A 41 5.68 6.74 6.51
N GLU A 42 6.74 5.99 6.22
CA GLU A 42 6.93 5.33 4.93
C GLU A 42 5.79 4.36 4.61
N ILE A 43 5.42 3.51 5.57
CA ILE A 43 4.27 2.58 5.44
C ILE A 43 2.98 3.35 5.16
N LEU A 44 2.70 4.41 5.91
CA LEU A 44 1.50 5.22 5.72
C LEU A 44 1.45 5.82 4.30
N ILE A 45 2.57 6.35 3.81
CA ILE A 45 2.67 6.87 2.44
C ILE A 45 2.38 5.76 1.42
N GLN A 46 2.97 4.58 1.58
CA GLN A 46 2.74 3.46 0.67
C GLN A 46 1.28 2.99 0.69
N VAL A 47 0.63 2.92 1.86
CA VAL A 47 -0.80 2.59 1.98
C VAL A 47 -1.68 3.63 1.28
N VAL A 48 -1.35 4.91 1.39
CA VAL A 48 -2.05 5.98 0.67
C VAL A 48 -1.88 5.80 -0.85
N ILE A 49 -0.67 5.52 -1.33
CA ILE A 49 -0.40 5.26 -2.75
C ILE A 49 -1.24 4.08 -3.26
N VAL A 50 -1.23 2.95 -2.54
CA VAL A 50 -2.03 1.77 -2.89
C VAL A 50 -3.52 2.11 -2.95
N SER A 51 -4.02 2.88 -1.97
CA SER A 51 -5.43 3.30 -1.92
C SER A 51 -5.80 4.19 -3.10
N ILE A 52 -4.91 5.11 -3.50
CA ILE A 52 -5.11 5.95 -4.68
C ILE A 52 -5.16 5.07 -5.94
N ILE A 53 -4.19 4.17 -6.13
CA ILE A 53 -4.14 3.27 -7.29
C ILE A 53 -5.41 2.42 -7.37
N ALA A 54 -5.83 1.80 -6.27
CA ALA A 54 -7.02 0.95 -6.22
C ALA A 54 -8.30 1.74 -6.58
N ASN A 55 -8.42 2.98 -6.11
CA ASN A 55 -9.55 3.85 -6.43
C ASN A 55 -9.52 4.32 -7.89
N LEU A 56 -8.35 4.67 -8.42
CA LEU A 56 -8.19 5.03 -9.82
C LEU A 56 -8.55 3.85 -10.72
N THR A 57 -8.07 2.65 -10.43
CA THR A 57 -8.44 1.46 -11.20
C THR A 57 -9.94 1.18 -11.11
N LYS A 58 -10.55 1.31 -9.93
CA LYS A 58 -12.01 1.20 -9.78
C LYS A 58 -12.73 2.16 -10.72
N GLN A 59 -12.34 3.44 -10.72
CA GLN A 59 -12.95 4.44 -11.58
C GLN A 59 -12.70 4.17 -13.06
N LEU A 60 -11.50 3.76 -13.46
CA LEU A 60 -11.17 3.44 -14.84
C LEU A 60 -11.98 2.25 -15.36
N LEU A 61 -12.09 1.18 -14.58
CA LEU A 61 -12.94 0.05 -14.92
C LEU A 61 -14.42 0.46 -15.03
N LYS A 62 -14.89 1.20 -14.02
CA LYS A 62 -16.27 1.69 -13.90
C LYS A 62 -16.60 2.89 -14.79
N GLN A 63 -15.67 3.47 -15.54
CA GLN A 63 -15.98 4.61 -16.42
C GLN A 63 -15.56 4.36 -17.86
N ARG A 64 -14.48 3.63 -18.10
CA ARG A 64 -13.95 3.40 -19.45
C ARG A 64 -14.02 1.96 -19.94
N VAL A 65 -13.73 0.98 -19.09
CA VAL A 65 -13.60 -0.42 -19.55
C VAL A 65 -14.96 -1.12 -19.65
N PHE A 66 -15.72 -1.17 -18.57
CA PHE A 66 -16.98 -1.92 -18.49
C PHE A 66 -18.21 -1.37 -19.24
N PRO A 67 -18.33 -0.10 -19.67
CA PRO A 67 -19.49 0.30 -20.48
C PRO A 67 -19.39 -0.24 -21.91
N GLY A 68 -18.17 -0.49 -22.42
CA GLY A 68 -17.96 -1.09 -23.74
C GLY A 68 -18.43 -2.55 -23.82
N PHE A 69 -18.66 -3.20 -22.68
CA PHE A 69 -19.16 -4.58 -22.58
C PHE A 69 -20.68 -4.66 -22.37
N GLY A 70 -21.41 -3.54 -22.38
CA GLY A 70 -22.87 -3.53 -22.20
C GLY A 70 -23.33 -3.97 -20.80
N LEU A 71 -22.43 -3.94 -19.79
CA LEU A 71 -22.76 -4.35 -18.43
C LEU A 71 -23.74 -3.37 -17.77
N ASN A 72 -24.71 -3.90 -17.03
CA ASN A 72 -25.62 -3.07 -16.24
C ASN A 72 -24.87 -2.34 -15.11
N VAL A 73 -25.48 -1.25 -14.60
CA VAL A 73 -24.84 -0.36 -13.61
C VAL A 73 -24.43 -1.10 -12.33
N GLY A 74 -25.27 -2.03 -11.85
CA GLY A 74 -25.00 -2.81 -10.63
C GLY A 74 -23.82 -3.78 -10.77
N THR A 75 -23.77 -4.50 -11.89
CA THR A 75 -22.68 -5.45 -12.20
C THR A 75 -21.36 -4.72 -12.37
N ARG A 76 -21.40 -3.57 -13.05
CA ARG A 76 -20.24 -2.70 -13.24
C ARG A 76 -19.67 -2.21 -11.91
N GLU A 77 -20.51 -1.72 -11.00
CA GLU A 77 -20.08 -1.27 -9.68
C GLU A 77 -19.48 -2.41 -8.86
N SER A 78 -20.13 -3.58 -8.88
CA SER A 78 -19.70 -4.75 -8.13
C SER A 78 -18.35 -5.25 -8.63
N LEU A 79 -18.20 -5.45 -9.94
CA LEU A 79 -16.97 -5.97 -10.54
C LEU A 79 -15.80 -4.99 -10.39
N SER A 80 -16.04 -3.69 -10.56
CA SER A 80 -15.00 -2.68 -10.33
C SER A 80 -14.59 -2.61 -8.85
N THR A 81 -15.52 -2.84 -7.92
CA THR A 81 -15.22 -2.90 -6.48
C THR A 81 -14.41 -4.15 -6.13
N ILE A 82 -14.79 -5.32 -6.65
CA ILE A 82 -14.02 -6.56 -6.48
C ILE A 82 -12.60 -6.38 -7.01
N ALA A 83 -12.43 -5.84 -8.22
CA ALA A 83 -11.11 -5.58 -8.80
C ALA A 83 -10.28 -4.60 -7.92
N SER A 84 -10.92 -3.56 -7.39
CA SER A 84 -10.28 -2.61 -6.46
C SER A 84 -9.78 -3.32 -5.21
N TYR A 85 -10.58 -4.20 -4.60
CA TYR A 85 -10.18 -4.98 -3.43
C TYR A 85 -9.02 -5.93 -3.72
N VAL A 86 -9.01 -6.59 -4.87
CA VAL A 86 -7.88 -7.44 -5.28
C VAL A 86 -6.59 -6.61 -5.34
N ILE A 87 -6.64 -5.42 -5.94
CA ILE A 87 -5.49 -4.51 -6.02
C ILE A 87 -5.07 -4.02 -4.63
N THR A 88 -6.02 -3.65 -3.77
CA THR A 88 -5.74 -3.24 -2.39
C THR A 88 -5.04 -4.35 -1.61
N VAL A 89 -5.53 -5.59 -1.69
CA VAL A 89 -4.93 -6.74 -0.99
C VAL A 89 -3.51 -7.00 -1.47
N ILE A 90 -3.29 -7.04 -2.79
CA ILE A 90 -1.95 -7.21 -3.37
C ILE A 90 -1.03 -6.06 -2.95
N GLY A 91 -1.51 -4.82 -3.03
CA GLY A 91 -0.75 -3.64 -2.62
C GLY A 91 -0.35 -3.69 -1.15
N LEU A 92 -1.25 -4.13 -0.25
CA LEU A 92 -0.94 -4.29 1.17
C LEU A 92 0.14 -5.36 1.41
N PHE A 93 0.12 -6.47 0.68
CA PHE A 93 1.19 -7.45 0.77
C PHE A 93 2.53 -6.86 0.34
N ILE A 94 2.56 -6.06 -0.73
CA ILE A 94 3.76 -5.35 -1.15
C ILE A 94 4.26 -4.40 -0.04
N VAL A 95 3.38 -3.59 0.57
CA VAL A 95 3.75 -2.68 1.67
C VAL A 95 4.36 -3.43 2.85
N VAL A 96 3.78 -4.56 3.22
CA VAL A 96 4.26 -5.34 4.37
C VAL A 96 5.61 -6.01 4.05
N GLU A 97 5.78 -6.51 2.83
CA GLU A 97 7.03 -7.12 2.37
C GLU A 97 8.17 -6.09 2.27
N THR A 98 7.92 -4.90 1.72
CA THR A 98 8.90 -3.79 1.66
C THR A 98 9.28 -3.29 3.06
N SER A 99 8.33 -3.35 4.01
CA SER A 99 8.59 -3.07 5.42
C SER A 99 9.55 -4.09 6.05
N GLY A 100 9.82 -5.22 5.39
CA GLY A 100 10.75 -6.26 5.82
C GLY A 100 10.09 -7.39 6.61
N ILE A 101 8.77 -7.46 6.60
CA ILE A 101 8.02 -8.58 7.18
C ILE A 101 7.89 -9.66 6.12
N ASN A 102 8.43 -10.84 6.39
CA ASN A 102 8.33 -11.96 5.46
C ASN A 102 6.91 -12.53 5.45
N LEU A 103 6.24 -12.44 4.31
CA LEU A 103 4.87 -12.93 4.09
C LEU A 103 4.80 -14.30 3.40
N SER A 104 5.91 -15.02 3.24
CA SER A 104 5.95 -16.27 2.45
C SER A 104 4.97 -17.31 2.99
N SER A 105 4.89 -17.46 4.31
CA SER A 105 3.94 -18.39 4.94
C SER A 105 2.48 -17.98 4.71
N LEU A 106 2.19 -16.68 4.76
CA LEU A 106 0.87 -16.15 4.46
C LEU A 106 0.51 -16.31 2.97
N ALA A 107 1.48 -16.16 2.06
CA ALA A 107 1.29 -16.37 0.63
C ALA A 107 0.95 -17.84 0.32
N VAL A 108 1.64 -18.78 0.95
CA VAL A 108 1.32 -20.23 0.85
C VAL A 108 -0.09 -20.50 1.37
N PHE A 109 -0.44 -19.94 2.54
CA PHE A 109 -1.77 -20.10 3.13
C PHE A 109 -2.87 -19.50 2.26
N ALA A 110 -2.69 -18.28 1.76
CA ALA A 110 -3.61 -17.63 0.84
C ALA A 110 -3.75 -18.42 -0.47
N GLY A 111 -2.67 -19.04 -0.96
CA GLY A 111 -2.71 -19.95 -2.10
C GLY A 111 -3.58 -21.19 -1.83
N ALA A 112 -3.43 -21.81 -0.66
CA ALA A 112 -4.26 -22.94 -0.25
C ALA A 112 -5.75 -22.55 -0.13
N ILE A 113 -6.05 -21.38 0.46
CA ILE A 113 -7.42 -20.83 0.49
C ILE A 113 -7.94 -20.59 -0.93
N GLY A 114 -7.15 -19.97 -1.81
CA GLY A 114 -7.54 -19.68 -3.18
C GLY A 114 -7.90 -20.94 -3.97
N ILE A 115 -7.12 -22.01 -3.80
CA ILE A 115 -7.43 -23.33 -4.37
C ILE A 115 -8.75 -23.87 -3.80
N GLY A 116 -8.94 -23.81 -2.47
CA GLY A 116 -10.18 -24.24 -1.82
C GLY A 116 -11.41 -23.46 -2.28
N PHE A 117 -11.28 -22.15 -2.46
CA PHE A 117 -12.33 -21.30 -3.01
C PHE A 117 -12.67 -21.67 -4.45
N GLY A 118 -11.64 -21.93 -5.28
CA GLY A 118 -11.80 -22.37 -6.66
C GLY A 118 -12.54 -23.72 -6.78
N ILE A 119 -12.21 -24.68 -5.92
CA ILE A 119 -12.90 -25.98 -5.86
C ILE A 119 -14.33 -25.81 -5.34
N GLY A 120 -14.54 -25.00 -4.31
CA GLY A 120 -15.88 -24.75 -3.73
C GLY A 120 -16.84 -24.06 -4.70
N LEU A 121 -16.33 -23.13 -5.52
CA LEU A 121 -17.14 -22.41 -6.51
C LEU A 121 -17.50 -23.28 -7.73
N GLN A 122 -16.71 -24.30 -8.05
CA GLN A 122 -17.05 -25.26 -9.12
C GLN A 122 -18.31 -26.07 -8.81
N ASN A 123 -18.62 -26.28 -7.53
CA ASN A 123 -19.73 -27.13 -7.08
C ASN A 123 -21.12 -26.47 -7.17
N ILE A 124 -21.19 -25.21 -7.67
CA ILE A 124 -22.42 -24.41 -7.80
C ILE A 124 -22.89 -24.31 -9.27
N THR A 125 -22.23 -25.03 -10.18
CA THR A 125 -22.65 -25.22 -11.59
C THR A 125 -23.14 -26.65 -11.78
#